data_AF-A0A521LSI1-F1
#
_entry.id   AF-A0A521LSI1-F1
#
_cell.length_a   1.000
_cell.length_b   1.000
_cell.length_c   1.000
_cell.angle_alpha   90.00
_cell.angle_beta   90.00
_cell.angle_gamma   90.00
#
_symmetry.space_group_name_H-M   'P 1'
#
loop_
_entity.id
_entity.type
_entity.pdbx_description
1 polymer ?
#
loop_
_entity_poly.entity_id
_entity_poly.type
_entity_poly.pdbx_seq_one_letter_code
_entity_poly.pdbx_strand_id
1 'polypeptide(L)'
;MEFQKKDPRAVISTKFGEMLLKFYPEDAPRHVENFLTLAKMGFYNGQTFHRVIPGFMIQGGDPFSKKPDRSLHGTGGPGYFM
;
A
#
# COMPACT_ATOMS: atom_id res chain seq x y z
N MET A 1 -26.49 14.42 -8.04
CA MET A 1 -25.96 13.37 -7.14
C MET A 1 -24.82 13.99 -6.37
N GLU A 2 -25.00 14.25 -5.09
CA GLU A 2 -23.89 14.63 -4.22
C GLU A 2 -22.99 13.41 -4.02
N PHE A 3 -21.74 13.50 -4.44
CA PHE A 3 -20.74 12.54 -3.98
C PHE A 3 -20.55 12.81 -2.49
N GLN A 4 -21.12 11.94 -1.64
CA GLN A 4 -20.78 11.90 -0.22
C GLN A 4 -19.26 11.88 -0.11
N LYS A 5 -18.66 12.89 0.53
CA LYS A 5 -17.23 12.95 0.83
C LYS A 5 -16.85 11.73 1.66
N LYS A 6 -16.47 10.64 1.00
CA LYS A 6 -15.87 9.49 1.65
C LYS A 6 -14.53 9.99 2.22
N ASP A 7 -14.32 9.83 3.51
CA ASP A 7 -13.02 10.03 4.19
C ASP A 7 -12.38 8.65 4.40
N PRO A 8 -11.89 7.96 3.34
CA PRO A 8 -11.34 6.63 3.49
C PRO A 8 -10.11 6.66 4.37
N ARG A 9 -9.98 5.61 5.18
CA ARG A 9 -8.85 5.36 6.07
C ARG A 9 -8.46 3.89 5.99
N ALA A 10 -7.20 3.60 6.27
CA ALA A 10 -6.69 2.24 6.40
C ALA A 10 -5.68 2.16 7.53
N VAL A 11 -5.54 1.00 8.14
CA VAL A 11 -4.48 0.73 9.11
C VAL A 11 -3.52 -0.29 8.50
N ILE A 12 -2.23 0.03 8.49
CA ILE A 12 -1.18 -0.94 8.22
C ILE A 12 -0.68 -1.44 9.58
N SER A 13 -1.04 -2.67 9.93
CA SER A 13 -0.56 -3.32 11.14
C SER A 13 0.74 -4.08 10.84
N THR A 14 1.77 -3.83 11.64
CA THR A 14 3.06 -4.51 11.55
C THR A 14 3.49 -5.02 12.91
N LYS A 15 4.53 -5.87 12.97
CA LYS A 15 5.13 -6.28 14.25
C LYS A 15 5.75 -5.14 15.06
N PHE A 16 5.92 -3.95 14.45
CA PHE A 16 6.49 -2.77 15.09
C PHE A 16 5.42 -1.76 15.52
N GLY A 17 4.14 -2.06 15.30
CA GLY A 17 3.02 -1.19 15.60
C GLY A 17 2.14 -0.90 14.38
N GLU A 18 1.16 -0.04 14.61
CA GLU A 18 0.13 0.32 13.64
C GLU A 18 0.40 1.70 13.02
N MET A 19 0.13 1.82 11.73
CA MET A 19 0.18 3.08 11.00
C MET A 19 -1.22 3.39 10.45
N LEU A 20 -1.83 4.47 10.92
CA LEU A 20 -3.11 4.96 10.41
C LEU A 20 -2.87 5.84 9.17
N LEU A 21 -3.46 5.45 8.06
CA LEU A 21 -3.45 6.18 6.79
C LEU A 21 -4.77 6.92 6.59
N LYS A 22 -4.68 8.21 6.28
CA LYS A 22 -5.78 9.03 5.75
C LYS A 22 -5.55 9.22 4.25
N PHE A 23 -6.59 9.09 3.46
CA PHE A 23 -6.54 9.24 2.01
C PHE A 23 -7.21 10.55 1.56
N TYR A 24 -6.81 11.02 0.38
CA TYR A 24 -7.33 12.24 -0.25
C TYR A 24 -7.94 11.89 -1.62
N PRO A 25 -9.18 11.35 -1.66
CA PRO A 25 -9.79 10.88 -2.90
C PRO A 25 -10.10 12.00 -3.90
N GLU A 26 -10.24 13.24 -3.43
CA GLU A 26 -10.46 14.40 -4.30
C GLU A 26 -9.20 14.75 -5.11
N ASP A 27 -8.01 14.53 -4.53
CA ASP A 27 -6.74 14.86 -5.17
C ASP A 27 -6.24 13.70 -6.05
N ALA A 28 -6.48 12.46 -5.65
CA ALA A 28 -5.93 11.26 -6.28
C ALA A 28 -6.92 10.09 -6.36
N PRO A 29 -8.10 10.26 -7.00
CA PRO A 29 -9.22 9.32 -6.89
C PRO A 29 -8.85 7.89 -7.32
N ARG A 30 -8.18 7.74 -8.46
CA ARG A 30 -7.80 6.43 -9.01
C ARG A 30 -6.76 5.70 -8.15
N HIS A 31 -5.82 6.44 -7.55
CA HIS A 31 -4.81 5.86 -6.68
C HIS A 31 -5.41 5.39 -5.35
N VAL A 32 -6.31 6.19 -4.77
CA VAL A 32 -7.04 5.83 -3.55
C VAL A 32 -7.90 4.60 -3.80
N GLU A 33 -8.67 4.57 -4.88
CA GLU A 33 -9.48 3.42 -5.26
C GLU A 33 -8.64 2.16 -5.43
N ASN A 34 -7.52 2.24 -6.15
CA ASN A 34 -6.61 1.12 -6.35
C ASN A 34 -6.04 0.59 -5.04
N PHE A 35 -5.53 1.47 -4.16
CA PHE A 35 -4.99 1.05 -2.86
C PHE A 35 -6.05 0.35 -2.01
N LEU A 36 -7.25 0.95 -1.89
CA LEU A 36 -8.33 0.39 -1.07
C LEU A 36 -8.81 -0.95 -1.62
N THR A 37 -8.84 -1.11 -2.94
CA THR A 37 -9.22 -2.37 -3.60
C THR A 37 -8.21 -3.47 -3.30
N LEU A 38 -6.93 -3.20 -3.51
CA LEU A 38 -5.84 -4.15 -3.20
C LEU A 38 -5.80 -4.49 -1.71
N ALA A 39 -6.01 -3.51 -0.83
CA ALA A 39 -6.08 -3.72 0.62
C ALA A 39 -7.25 -4.65 1.01
N LYS A 40 -8.46 -4.42 0.46
CA LYS A 40 -9.63 -5.28 0.71
C LYS A 40 -9.44 -6.71 0.18
N MET A 41 -8.68 -6.88 -0.90
CA MET A 41 -8.31 -8.19 -1.42
C MET A 41 -7.20 -8.89 -0.62
N GLY A 42 -6.65 -8.24 0.42
CA GLY A 42 -5.55 -8.78 1.22
C GLY A 42 -4.21 -8.83 0.49
N PHE A 43 -4.06 -8.10 -0.62
CA PHE A 43 -2.86 -8.12 -1.46
C PHE A 43 -1.58 -7.85 -0.65
N TYR A 44 -1.63 -6.83 0.21
CA TYR A 44 -0.51 -6.37 1.04
C TYR A 44 -0.16 -7.31 2.20
N ASN A 45 -1.00 -8.29 2.52
CA ASN A 45 -0.77 -9.16 3.68
C ASN A 45 0.50 -10.00 3.51
N GLY A 46 1.33 -10.01 4.55
CA GLY A 46 2.60 -10.75 4.60
C GLY A 46 3.73 -10.13 3.77
N GLN A 47 3.52 -8.98 3.13
CA GLN A 47 4.58 -8.22 2.45
C GLN A 47 5.50 -7.53 3.47
N THR A 48 6.71 -7.18 3.04
CA THR A 48 7.67 -6.41 3.84
C THR A 48 7.92 -5.02 3.22
N PHE A 49 8.38 -4.08 4.05
CA PHE A 49 9.00 -2.86 3.53
C PHE A 49 10.41 -3.23 3.05
N HIS A 50 10.55 -3.45 1.74
CA HIS A 50 11.79 -3.97 1.15
C HIS A 50 12.89 -2.92 1.01
N ARG A 51 12.54 -1.62 1.10
CA ARG A 51 13.47 -0.50 1.06
C ARG A 51 13.18 0.46 2.20
N VAL A 52 14.20 0.75 3.00
CA VAL A 52 14.14 1.66 4.16
C VAL A 52 15.37 2.55 4.10
N ILE A 53 15.16 3.87 4.00
CA ILE A 53 16.23 4.87 3.96
C ILE A 53 16.00 5.85 5.13
N PRO A 54 16.87 5.82 6.16
CA PRO A 54 16.78 6.75 7.29
C PRO A 54 16.78 8.20 6.84
N GLY A 55 15.90 9.02 7.43
CA GLY A 55 15.75 10.43 7.08
C GLY A 55 15.06 10.69 5.74
N PHE A 56 14.58 9.66 5.04
CA PHE A 56 13.92 9.82 3.75
C PHE A 56 12.58 9.08 3.68
N MET A 57 12.58 7.76 3.45
CA MET A 57 11.34 7.02 3.17
C MET A 57 11.46 5.52 3.42
N ILE A 58 10.29 4.87 3.49
CA ILE A 58 10.12 3.43 3.38
C ILE A 58 9.30 3.10 2.14
N GLN A 59 9.60 1.98 1.50
CA GLN A 59 8.90 1.48 0.32
C GLN A 59 8.40 0.06 0.57
N GLY A 60 7.12 -0.18 0.28
CA GLY A 60 6.47 -1.48 0.35
C GLY A 60 5.54 -1.68 -0.85
N GLY A 61 4.58 -2.60 -0.73
CA GLY A 61 3.58 -2.82 -1.78
C GLY A 61 4.01 -3.76 -2.91
N ASP A 62 5.16 -4.43 -2.77
CA ASP A 62 5.66 -5.42 -3.72
C ASP A 62 5.29 -6.85 -3.27
N PRO A 63 4.55 -7.63 -4.07
CA PRO A 63 4.17 -9.01 -3.73
C PRO A 63 5.36 -9.97 -3.65
N PHE A 64 6.49 -9.70 -4.31
CA PHE A 64 7.68 -10.55 -4.19
C PHE A 64 8.37 -10.40 -2.83
N SER A 65 8.13 -9.30 -2.12
CA SER A 65 8.65 -9.04 -0.77
C SER A 65 8.16 -9.99 0.33
N LYS A 66 7.22 -10.90 0.01
CA LYS A 66 6.77 -12.00 0.89
C LYS A 66 7.81 -13.11 1.00
N LYS A 67 8.69 -13.25 0.01
CA LYS A 67 9.71 -14.31 -0.05
C LYS A 67 11.03 -13.82 0.58
N PRO A 68 11.80 -14.72 1.22
CA PRO A 68 13.11 -14.36 1.77
C PRO A 68 14.12 -13.91 0.72
N ASP A 69 14.01 -14.42 -0.51
CA ASP A 69 14.84 -14.00 -1.63
C ASP A 69 14.55 -12.55 -2.00
N ARG A 70 15.54 -11.69 -1.80
CA ARG A 70 15.45 -10.24 -2.02
C ARG A 70 15.81 -9.81 -3.44
N SER A 71 16.30 -10.72 -4.29
CA SER A 71 16.77 -10.39 -5.64
C SER A 71 15.70 -9.74 -6.53
N LEU A 72 14.43 -10.07 -6.29
CA LEU A 72 13.28 -9.55 -7.04
C LEU A 72 12.52 -8.44 -6.29
N HIS A 73 12.92 -8.10 -5.06
CA HIS A 73 12.20 -7.12 -4.27
C HIS A 73 12.23 -5.74 -4.92
N GLY A 74 11.08 -5.06 -4.97
CA GLY A 74 10.89 -3.77 -5.61
C GLY A 74 10.54 -3.83 -7.10
N THR A 75 10.43 -5.02 -7.68
CA THR A 75 10.10 -5.19 -9.12
C THR A 75 8.69 -5.75 -9.37
N GLY A 76 7.99 -6.19 -8.32
CA GLY A 76 6.62 -6.69 -8.45
C GLY A 76 5.56 -5.58 -8.46
N GLY A 77 4.34 -5.98 -8.81
CA GLY A 77 3.17 -5.11 -8.86
C GLY A 77 1.88 -5.92 -8.87
N PRO A 78 0.71 -5.27 -8.98
CA PRO A 78 -0.58 -5.95 -8.92
C PRO A 78 -0.95 -6.73 -10.20
N GLY A 79 -0.04 -6.77 -11.19
CA GLY A 79 -0.24 -7.47 -12.47
C GLY A 79 -0.92 -6.64 -13.54
N TYR A 80 -1.11 -5.33 -13.30
CA TYR A 80 -1.64 -4.37 -14.27
C TYR A 80 -1.03 -2.98 -14.06
N PHE A 81 -1.25 -2.11 -15.03
CA PHE A 81 -0.93 -0.68 -14.96
C PHE A 81 -2.22 0.12 -14.78
N MET A 82 -2.13 1.26 -14.08
CA MET A 82 -3.24 2.21 -13.89
C MET A 82 -3.23 3.29 -14.96
#